data_AF-A0A7S0CCT8-F1
#
_entry.id   AF-A0A7S0CCT8-F1
#
_cell.length_a   1.000
_cell.length_b   1.000
_cell.length_c   1.000
_cell.angle_alpha   90.00
_cell.angle_beta   90.00
_cell.angle_gamma   90.00
#
_symmetry.space_group_name_H-M   'P 1'
#
loop_
_entity.id
_entity.type
_entity.pdbx_description
1 polymer ?
#
loop_
_entity_poly.entity_id
_entity_poly.type
_entity_poly.pdbx_seq_one_letter_code
_entity_poly.pdbx_strand_id
1 'polypeptide(L)'
;GKHPKANAIVRWIKTQSPLSKYHQSHWLQNTVRFLKRQPKVGLMMELVALRDINAGEEILMDYGADWDRSYTQHVQNWNHFSSRTNAHVPAFILNRDYNSTILTVLEQKTNPYPPNIQTFCFYSFDEGPINLDAKWNETARELSLRDVISENRSVSELKKMSFNWIESDDLYDNYDDNFFPCKILWRSAVDTNGQEIHTLYNVLLYHQSYDDGAKIPQSVEDTRARVVSEVPRRAIRFVDKEYTSDMHNRKSFRHLISFPDGIFPKKWMDLK
;
A
#
# COMPACT_ATOMS: atom_id res chain seq x y z
N GLY A 1 22.47 24.20 -7.19
CA GLY A 1 23.48 23.18 -6.95
C GLY A 1 23.70 22.41 -8.23
N LYS A 2 24.93 22.02 -8.57
CA LYS A 2 25.15 21.13 -9.71
C LYS A 2 24.62 19.75 -9.33
N HIS A 3 23.67 19.21 -10.09
CA HIS A 3 23.27 17.82 -9.95
C HIS A 3 24.51 16.93 -10.07
N PRO A 4 24.64 15.88 -9.24
CA PRO A 4 25.75 14.96 -9.35
C PRO A 4 25.75 14.32 -10.75
N LYS A 5 26.94 14.15 -11.33
CA LYS A 5 27.07 13.59 -12.69
C LYS A 5 26.60 12.15 -12.70
N ALA A 6 25.82 11.77 -13.71
CA ALA A 6 25.42 10.38 -13.93
C ALA A 6 26.64 9.46 -13.93
N ASN A 7 26.53 8.32 -13.23
CA ASN A 7 27.54 7.27 -13.18
C ASN A 7 27.03 5.97 -13.84
N ALA A 8 25.81 5.98 -14.38
CA ALA A 8 25.24 4.89 -15.18
C ALA A 8 24.44 5.43 -16.38
N ILE A 9 24.31 4.59 -17.41
CA ILE A 9 23.56 4.91 -18.63
C ILE A 9 22.71 3.72 -19.08
N VAL A 10 21.51 4.00 -19.58
CA VAL A 10 20.69 3.01 -20.29
C VAL A 10 21.08 2.99 -21.78
N ARG A 11 21.33 1.81 -22.33
CA ARG A 11 21.64 1.63 -23.76
C ARG A 11 21.06 0.33 -24.30
N TRP A 12 20.94 0.20 -25.62
CA TRP A 12 20.70 -1.11 -26.24
C TRP A 12 21.86 -2.06 -25.94
N ILE A 13 21.53 -3.32 -25.70
CA ILE A 13 22.52 -4.38 -25.44
C ILE A 13 23.51 -4.48 -26.60
N LYS A 14 24.80 -4.48 -26.28
CA LYS A 14 25.86 -4.65 -27.28
C LYS A 14 26.22 -6.13 -27.47
N THR A 15 26.86 -6.45 -28.58
CA THR A 15 27.28 -7.83 -28.91
C THR A 15 28.24 -8.42 -27.87
N GLN A 16 29.02 -7.57 -27.17
CA GLN A 16 29.95 -7.99 -26.12
C GLN A 16 29.26 -8.26 -24.77
N SER A 17 27.98 -7.94 -24.62
CA SER A 17 27.24 -8.18 -23.39
C SER A 17 26.93 -9.69 -23.23
N PRO A 18 27.00 -10.27 -22.03
CA PRO A 18 26.58 -11.65 -21.78
C PRO A 18 25.11 -11.92 -22.16
N LEU A 19 24.30 -10.86 -22.23
CA LEU A 19 22.89 -10.91 -22.60
C LEU A 19 22.66 -10.81 -24.12
N SER A 20 23.72 -10.67 -24.92
CA SER A 20 23.63 -10.49 -26.37
C SER A 20 22.91 -11.62 -27.09
N LYS A 21 22.98 -12.86 -26.58
CA LYS A 21 22.26 -14.03 -27.13
C LYS A 21 20.74 -13.87 -27.15
N TYR A 22 20.19 -13.03 -26.28
CA TYR A 22 18.77 -12.74 -26.25
C TYR A 22 18.42 -11.48 -27.05
N HIS A 23 19.42 -10.64 -27.37
CA HIS A 23 19.23 -9.37 -28.06
C HIS A 23 19.43 -9.51 -29.58
N GLN A 24 18.36 -9.31 -30.33
CA GLN A 24 18.35 -9.26 -31.78
C GLN A 24 18.78 -7.87 -32.26
N SER A 25 20.07 -7.56 -32.16
CA SER A 25 20.62 -6.24 -32.51
C SER A 25 20.28 -5.79 -33.93
N HIS A 26 20.20 -6.74 -34.87
CA HIS A 26 19.79 -6.47 -36.26
C HIS A 26 18.34 -5.95 -36.39
N TRP A 27 17.48 -6.14 -35.37
CA TRP A 27 16.12 -5.59 -35.37
C TRP A 27 16.10 -4.06 -35.25
N LEU A 28 17.13 -3.44 -34.67
CA LEU A 28 17.30 -1.97 -34.69
C LEU A 28 17.40 -1.42 -36.12
N GLN A 29 17.74 -2.27 -37.09
CA GLN A 29 17.80 -1.92 -38.50
C GLN A 29 16.46 -2.07 -39.25
N ASN A 30 15.40 -2.52 -38.58
CA ASN A 30 14.09 -2.74 -39.20
C ASN A 30 13.10 -1.62 -38.86
N THR A 31 11.89 -1.65 -39.40
CA THR A 31 10.84 -0.66 -39.09
C THR A 31 10.03 -1.03 -37.84
N VAL A 32 9.34 -0.07 -37.23
CA VAL A 32 8.41 -0.35 -36.13
C VAL A 32 7.32 -1.37 -36.55
N ARG A 33 6.90 -1.35 -37.82
CA ARG A 33 5.92 -2.32 -38.36
C ARG A 33 6.46 -3.75 -38.37
N PHE A 34 7.74 -3.94 -38.65
CA PHE A 34 8.40 -5.24 -38.54
C PHE A 34 8.40 -5.73 -37.09
N LEU A 35 8.72 -4.85 -36.12
CA LEU A 35 8.76 -5.21 -34.70
C LEU A 35 7.39 -5.67 -34.18
N LYS A 36 6.32 -4.98 -34.58
CA LYS A 36 4.93 -5.35 -34.22
C LYS A 36 4.51 -6.74 -34.70
N ARG A 37 5.19 -7.32 -35.69
CA ARG A 37 4.90 -8.64 -36.25
C ARG A 37 5.74 -9.76 -35.64
N GLN A 38 6.70 -9.44 -34.77
CA GLN A 38 7.55 -10.46 -34.17
C GLN A 38 6.79 -11.18 -33.05
N PRO A 39 6.73 -12.52 -33.06
CA PRO A 39 6.01 -13.30 -32.06
C PRO A 39 6.76 -13.39 -30.73
N LYS A 40 7.96 -12.81 -30.63
CA LYS A 40 8.86 -12.90 -29.48
C LYS A 40 9.50 -11.55 -29.19
N VAL A 41 9.86 -11.34 -27.93
CA VAL A 41 10.69 -10.20 -27.50
C VAL A 41 12.12 -10.43 -27.99
N GLY A 42 12.72 -9.42 -28.62
CA GLY A 42 14.10 -9.50 -29.13
C GLY A 42 14.91 -8.21 -28.95
N LEU A 43 14.29 -7.12 -28.52
CA LEU A 43 14.98 -5.87 -28.21
C LEU A 43 15.07 -5.71 -26.71
N MET A 44 16.26 -5.44 -26.20
CA MET A 44 16.52 -5.27 -24.78
C MET A 44 17.54 -4.18 -24.56
N MET A 45 17.33 -3.43 -23.50
CA MET A 45 18.25 -2.43 -23.01
C MET A 45 18.96 -2.95 -21.75
N GLU A 46 20.15 -2.42 -21.49
CA GLU A 46 20.94 -2.67 -20.29
C GLU A 46 21.28 -1.34 -19.60
N LEU A 47 21.35 -1.38 -18.26
CA LEU A 47 21.92 -0.32 -17.46
C LEU A 47 23.40 -0.63 -17.24
N VAL A 48 24.28 0.31 -17.63
CA VAL A 48 25.73 0.10 -17.62
C VAL A 48 26.41 1.22 -16.85
N ALA A 49 27.30 0.85 -15.94
CA ALA A 49 28.12 1.80 -15.21
C ALA A 49 29.10 2.50 -16.18
N LEU A 50 29.25 3.83 -16.01
CA LEU A 50 30.18 4.65 -16.78
C LEU A 50 31.60 4.67 -16.18
N ARG A 51 31.73 4.15 -14.96
CA ARG A 51 32.96 3.97 -14.18
C ARG A 51 32.70 2.94 -13.08
N ASP A 52 33.73 2.56 -12.34
CA ASP A 52 33.55 1.74 -11.13
C ASP A 52 32.67 2.50 -10.10
N ILE A 53 31.78 1.75 -9.46
CA ILE A 53 30.82 2.24 -8.44
C ILE A 53 31.12 1.47 -7.15
N ASN A 54 31.40 2.18 -6.07
CA ASN A 54 31.79 1.55 -4.80
C ASN A 54 30.55 1.05 -4.02
N ALA A 55 30.77 0.12 -3.08
CA ALA A 55 29.72 -0.31 -2.17
C ALA A 55 29.18 0.88 -1.35
N GLY A 56 27.86 1.02 -1.31
CA GLY A 56 27.18 2.14 -0.66
C GLY A 56 27.07 3.41 -1.52
N GLU A 57 27.66 3.43 -2.72
CA GLU A 57 27.49 4.54 -3.66
C GLU A 57 26.12 4.44 -4.38
N GLU A 58 25.46 5.58 -4.56
CA GLU A 58 24.19 5.68 -5.28
C GLU A 58 24.40 5.54 -6.80
N ILE A 59 23.49 4.83 -7.46
CA ILE A 59 23.44 4.75 -8.92
C ILE A 59 22.66 5.94 -9.46
N LEU A 60 23.34 6.79 -10.22
CA LEU A 60 22.82 8.02 -10.79
C LEU A 60 22.73 7.90 -12.31
N MET A 61 21.54 8.18 -12.84
CA MET A 61 21.26 8.21 -14.28
C MET A 61 20.88 9.62 -14.72
N ASP A 62 21.18 9.93 -15.99
CA ASP A 62 20.70 11.14 -16.64
C ASP A 62 19.27 10.91 -17.15
N TYR A 63 18.29 11.59 -16.54
CA TYR A 63 16.87 11.54 -16.93
C TYR A 63 16.51 12.50 -18.06
N GLY A 64 17.49 13.26 -18.56
CA GLY A 64 17.36 14.25 -19.62
C GLY A 64 17.11 15.66 -19.12
N ALA A 65 17.49 16.64 -19.95
CA ALA A 65 17.40 18.07 -19.62
C ALA A 65 15.97 18.54 -19.35
N ASP A 66 14.96 17.89 -19.93
CA ASP A 66 13.55 18.25 -19.71
C ASP A 66 13.11 17.87 -18.30
N TRP A 67 13.52 16.68 -17.83
CA TRP A 67 13.28 16.24 -16.46
C TRP A 67 13.96 17.19 -15.46
N ASP A 68 15.23 17.53 -15.69
CA ASP A 68 15.99 18.44 -14.82
C ASP A 68 15.32 19.82 -14.69
N ARG A 69 14.86 20.39 -15.81
CA ARG A 69 14.13 21.67 -15.81
C ARG A 69 12.83 21.56 -15.04
N SER A 70 12.03 20.53 -15.31
CA SER A 70 10.75 20.30 -14.64
C SER A 70 10.92 20.05 -13.14
N TYR A 71 11.95 19.29 -12.75
CA TYR A 71 12.27 19.03 -11.35
C TYR A 71 12.72 20.30 -10.64
N THR A 72 13.61 21.08 -11.25
CA THR A 72 14.05 22.38 -10.71
C THR A 72 12.87 23.32 -10.51
N GLN A 73 11.99 23.43 -11.51
CA GLN A 73 10.78 24.25 -11.41
C GLN A 73 9.83 23.72 -10.33
N HIS A 74 9.68 22.41 -10.21
CA HIS A 74 8.87 21.81 -9.17
C HIS A 74 9.39 22.15 -7.78
N VAL A 75 10.69 21.97 -7.52
CA VAL A 75 11.33 22.27 -6.24
C VAL A 75 11.19 23.76 -5.89
N GLN A 76 11.37 24.66 -6.86
CA GLN A 76 11.21 26.11 -6.65
C GLN A 76 9.77 26.49 -6.27
N ASN A 77 8.78 25.83 -6.88
CA ASN A 77 7.36 26.08 -6.62
C ASN A 77 6.79 25.20 -5.51
N TRP A 78 7.61 24.34 -4.90
CA TRP A 78 7.20 23.45 -3.84
C TRP A 78 7.03 24.24 -2.54
N ASN A 79 5.85 24.84 -2.39
CA ASN A 79 5.44 25.41 -1.12
C ASN A 79 5.16 24.26 -0.15
N HIS A 80 6.10 24.02 0.78
CA HIS A 80 5.86 23.20 1.96
C HIS A 80 4.54 23.66 2.59
N PHE A 81 3.53 22.78 2.63
CA PHE A 81 2.30 23.09 3.34
C PHE A 81 2.63 23.27 4.82
N SER A 82 2.81 24.52 5.23
CA SER A 82 2.83 24.97 6.62
C SER A 82 1.40 25.12 7.13
N SER A 83 0.60 24.05 7.08
CA SER A 83 -0.68 24.02 7.79
C SER A 83 -0.88 22.62 8.36
N ARG A 84 -0.51 22.49 9.64
CA ARG A 84 -0.57 21.30 10.50
C ARG A 84 -1.98 20.69 10.66
N THR A 85 -3.00 21.19 9.97
CA THR A 85 -4.39 20.77 10.17
C THR A 85 -4.85 19.65 9.24
N ASN A 86 -4.11 19.34 8.16
CA ASN A 86 -4.42 18.27 7.19
C ASN A 86 -3.15 17.60 6.62
N ALA A 87 -2.07 17.54 7.40
CA ALA A 87 -0.81 16.97 6.92
C ALA A 87 -0.99 15.47 6.65
N HIS A 88 -0.71 15.05 5.42
CA HIS A 88 -0.51 13.65 5.11
C HIS A 88 0.57 13.08 6.02
N VAL A 89 0.29 11.95 6.67
CA VAL A 89 1.27 11.21 7.47
C VAL A 89 1.33 9.80 6.91
N PRO A 90 2.46 9.35 6.33
CA PRO A 90 2.55 8.00 5.80
C PRO A 90 2.29 6.96 6.88
N ALA A 91 1.49 5.94 6.58
CA ALA A 91 1.10 4.93 7.57
C ALA A 91 2.28 4.20 8.23
N PHE A 92 3.39 4.01 7.50
CA PHE A 92 4.58 3.35 8.04
C PHE A 92 5.19 4.10 9.23
N ILE A 93 5.02 5.42 9.32
CA ILE A 93 5.50 6.23 10.46
C ILE A 93 4.74 5.83 11.72
N LEU A 94 3.42 5.66 11.64
CA LEU A 94 2.58 5.24 12.75
C LEU A 94 2.80 3.76 13.13
N ASN A 95 3.15 2.92 12.16
CA ASN A 95 3.46 1.51 12.41
C ASN A 95 4.83 1.29 13.07
N ARG A 96 5.74 2.28 13.05
CA ARG A 96 7.06 2.17 13.68
C ARG A 96 7.00 2.16 15.20
N ASP A 97 5.99 2.79 15.79
CA ASP A 97 5.80 2.85 17.23
C ASP A 97 4.77 1.80 17.69
N TYR A 98 5.26 0.60 18.03
CA TYR A 98 4.45 -0.48 18.58
C TYR A 98 4.02 -0.24 20.04
N ASN A 99 4.66 0.69 20.75
CA ASN A 99 4.31 1.02 22.14
C ASN A 99 3.18 2.05 22.20
N SER A 100 2.95 2.80 21.12
CA SER A 100 1.81 3.70 21.01
C SER A 100 0.49 2.94 21.11
N THR A 101 -0.40 3.47 21.95
CA THR A 101 -1.78 3.02 22.06
C THR A 101 -2.58 3.45 20.84
N ILE A 102 -3.35 2.53 20.26
CA ILE A 102 -4.25 2.86 19.15
C ILE A 102 -5.53 3.50 19.70
N LEU A 103 -5.85 4.69 19.19
CA LEU A 103 -7.05 5.45 19.53
C LEU A 103 -8.34 4.72 19.15
N THR A 104 -9.27 4.70 20.09
CA THR A 104 -10.64 4.24 19.91
C THR A 104 -11.45 5.18 19.02
N VAL A 105 -12.58 4.71 18.51
CA VAL A 105 -13.52 5.54 17.73
C VAL A 105 -14.02 6.76 18.51
N LEU A 106 -14.17 6.67 19.83
CA LEU A 106 -14.58 7.78 20.68
C LEU A 106 -13.47 8.82 20.84
N GLU A 107 -12.22 8.38 21.06
CA GLU A 107 -11.08 9.28 21.17
C GLU A 107 -10.82 10.03 19.86
N GLN A 108 -10.97 9.35 18.73
CA GLN A 108 -10.83 9.95 17.40
C GLN A 108 -11.84 11.07 17.12
N LYS A 109 -12.95 11.19 17.86
CA LYS A 109 -13.86 12.34 17.76
C LYS A 109 -13.19 13.66 18.18
N THR A 110 -12.27 13.59 19.14
CA THR A 110 -11.55 14.75 19.69
C THR A 110 -10.11 14.83 19.21
N ASN A 111 -9.50 13.70 18.88
CA ASN A 111 -8.13 13.57 18.40
C ASN A 111 -8.07 12.60 17.20
N PRO A 112 -8.57 13.01 16.01
CA PRO A 112 -8.62 12.14 14.84
C PRO A 112 -7.21 11.85 14.31
N TYR A 113 -7.02 10.64 13.77
CA TYR A 113 -5.86 10.39 12.93
C TYR A 113 -5.88 11.29 11.67
N PRO A 114 -4.71 11.50 11.04
CA PRO A 114 -4.63 12.15 9.74
C PRO A 114 -5.64 11.56 8.75
N PRO A 115 -6.25 12.37 7.87
CA PRO A 115 -7.36 11.92 7.03
C PRO A 115 -6.97 10.80 6.06
N ASN A 116 -5.68 10.64 5.74
CA ASN A 116 -5.15 9.56 4.91
C ASN A 116 -4.97 8.24 5.67
N ILE A 117 -5.13 8.20 6.99
CA ILE A 117 -4.88 7.01 7.80
C ILE A 117 -6.17 6.25 8.08
N GLN A 118 -6.07 4.92 8.00
CA GLN A 118 -7.07 3.99 8.50
C GLN A 118 -6.40 2.80 9.20
N THR A 119 -7.17 2.06 9.98
CA THR A 119 -6.71 0.86 10.71
C THR A 119 -7.20 -0.39 10.03
N PHE A 120 -6.31 -1.37 9.92
CA PHE A 120 -6.59 -2.72 9.46
C PHE A 120 -6.11 -3.71 10.52
N CYS A 121 -6.73 -4.88 10.53
CA CYS A 121 -6.52 -5.92 11.53
C CYS A 121 -6.33 -7.27 10.84
N PHE A 122 -5.33 -8.02 11.29
CA PHE A 122 -5.13 -9.41 10.92
C PHE A 122 -6.09 -10.31 11.69
N TYR A 123 -6.89 -11.09 10.95
CA TYR A 123 -7.87 -12.02 11.50
C TYR A 123 -8.20 -13.13 10.50
N SER A 124 -8.14 -14.39 10.93
CA SER A 124 -8.57 -15.54 10.12
C SER A 124 -10.03 -15.88 10.39
N PHE A 125 -10.84 -16.00 9.33
CA PHE A 125 -12.23 -16.41 9.41
C PHE A 125 -12.42 -17.93 9.50
N ASP A 126 -11.41 -18.71 9.12
CA ASP A 126 -11.51 -20.16 8.89
C ASP A 126 -11.27 -21.00 10.15
N GLU A 127 -10.66 -20.45 11.20
CA GLU A 127 -10.32 -21.19 12.42
C GLU A 127 -11.32 -21.03 13.57
N GLY A 128 -12.47 -20.40 13.33
CA GLY A 128 -13.55 -20.38 14.30
C GLY A 128 -14.12 -21.80 14.49
N PRO A 129 -14.32 -22.30 15.74
CA PRO A 129 -15.13 -23.49 15.90
C PRO A 129 -16.54 -23.12 15.46
N ILE A 130 -17.02 -23.71 14.36
CA ILE A 130 -18.42 -23.95 13.95
C ILE A 130 -18.52 -23.81 12.42
N ASN A 131 -18.68 -24.96 11.78
CA ASN A 131 -19.49 -25.24 10.59
C ASN A 131 -20.33 -24.02 10.10
N LEU A 132 -19.75 -23.23 9.17
CA LEU A 132 -20.18 -21.89 8.79
C LEU A 132 -21.54 -21.83 8.04
N ASP A 133 -22.08 -22.97 7.60
CA ASP A 133 -23.36 -23.03 6.89
C ASP A 133 -24.58 -23.22 7.81
N ALA A 134 -24.40 -23.67 9.05
CA ALA A 134 -25.53 -24.12 9.89
C ALA A 134 -25.93 -23.16 11.02
N LYS A 135 -25.09 -22.16 11.36
CA LYS A 135 -25.30 -21.30 12.55
C LYS A 135 -25.27 -19.80 12.27
N TRP A 136 -25.20 -19.40 11.00
CA TRP A 136 -25.23 -18.00 10.59
C TRP A 136 -26.64 -17.39 10.65
N ASN A 137 -27.69 -18.21 10.64
CA ASN A 137 -29.04 -17.74 10.30
C ASN A 137 -29.93 -17.23 11.45
N GLU A 138 -29.56 -17.34 12.73
CA GLU A 138 -30.53 -16.96 13.81
C GLU A 138 -30.01 -16.05 14.93
N THR A 139 -28.70 -15.92 15.13
CA THR A 139 -28.16 -15.08 16.24
C THR A 139 -27.10 -14.06 15.82
N ALA A 140 -26.42 -14.29 14.70
CA ALA A 140 -25.58 -13.29 14.06
C ALA A 140 -26.46 -12.36 13.20
N ARG A 141 -27.41 -11.66 13.84
CA ARG A 141 -28.05 -10.50 13.21
C ARG A 141 -26.91 -9.59 12.79
N GLU A 142 -26.70 -9.48 11.48
CA GLU A 142 -25.80 -8.54 10.84
C GLU A 142 -25.95 -7.20 11.56
N LEU A 143 -24.98 -6.88 12.41
CA LEU A 143 -24.99 -5.60 13.11
C LEU A 143 -24.80 -4.57 12.01
N SER A 144 -25.87 -3.85 11.67
CA SER A 144 -25.74 -2.75 10.74
C SER A 144 -24.68 -1.81 11.32
N LEU A 145 -23.79 -1.32 10.47
CA LEU A 145 -22.69 -0.47 10.91
C LEU A 145 -23.20 0.75 11.69
N ARG A 146 -24.40 1.21 11.34
CA ARG A 146 -25.12 2.27 12.03
C ARG A 146 -25.44 1.88 13.47
N ASP A 147 -25.86 0.66 13.77
CA ASP A 147 -26.22 0.24 15.14
C ASP A 147 -25.01 0.14 16.07
N VAL A 148 -23.84 -0.25 15.54
CA VAL A 148 -22.59 -0.31 16.32
C VAL A 148 -22.04 1.09 16.58
N ILE A 149 -22.12 1.98 15.58
CA ILE A 149 -21.54 3.33 15.65
C ILE A 149 -22.49 4.33 16.34
N SER A 150 -23.81 4.15 16.26
CA SER A 150 -24.82 5.09 16.79
C SER A 150 -24.97 5.10 18.31
N GLU A 151 -24.07 4.44 19.06
CA GLU A 151 -24.11 4.37 20.53
C GLU A 151 -25.39 3.73 21.12
N ASN A 152 -26.28 3.19 20.28
CA ASN A 152 -27.54 2.59 20.71
C ASN A 152 -27.37 1.23 21.42
N ARG A 153 -26.19 0.59 21.29
CA ARG A 153 -25.86 -0.65 22.00
C ARG A 153 -24.84 -0.40 23.09
N SER A 154 -25.10 -0.97 24.26
CA SER A 154 -24.17 -0.93 25.38
C SER A 154 -22.92 -1.76 25.08
N VAL A 155 -21.76 -1.35 25.62
CA VAL A 155 -20.51 -2.14 25.55
C VAL A 155 -20.72 -3.57 26.09
N SER A 156 -21.59 -3.75 27.08
CA SER A 156 -21.96 -5.06 27.62
C SER A 156 -22.65 -5.97 26.61
N GLU A 157 -23.43 -5.44 25.67
CA GLU A 157 -24.06 -6.23 24.61
C GLU A 157 -23.04 -6.62 23.54
N LEU A 158 -22.14 -5.71 23.15
CA LEU A 158 -21.08 -5.99 22.18
C LEU A 158 -20.12 -7.07 22.69
N LYS A 159 -19.78 -7.05 23.99
CA LYS A 159 -18.96 -8.09 24.63
C LYS A 159 -19.60 -9.48 24.59
N LYS A 160 -20.92 -9.58 24.62
CA LYS A 160 -21.62 -10.88 24.53
C LYS A 160 -21.59 -11.45 23.10
N MET A 161 -21.32 -10.60 22.12
CA MET A 161 -21.31 -10.94 20.69
C MET A 161 -19.89 -10.98 20.10
N SER A 162 -18.85 -10.76 20.92
CA SER A 162 -17.48 -10.73 20.43
C SER A 162 -16.88 -12.12 20.29
N PHE A 163 -16.07 -12.29 19.26
CA PHE A 163 -15.25 -13.48 19.04
C PHE A 163 -13.84 -13.22 19.55
N ASN A 164 -13.22 -14.17 20.25
CA ASN A 164 -11.83 -14.01 20.67
C ASN A 164 -10.90 -14.09 19.46
N TRP A 165 -9.91 -13.20 19.44
CA TRP A 165 -8.81 -13.28 18.48
C TRP A 165 -7.97 -14.52 18.76
N ILE A 166 -7.64 -15.26 17.70
CA ILE A 166 -6.80 -16.46 17.75
C ILE A 166 -5.64 -16.22 16.78
N GLU A 167 -4.44 -16.56 17.23
CA GLU A 167 -3.27 -16.57 16.37
C GLU A 167 -3.24 -17.86 15.55
N SER A 168 -3.11 -17.73 14.23
CA SER A 168 -2.83 -18.84 13.33
C SER A 168 -1.47 -18.67 12.67
N ASP A 169 -0.83 -19.78 12.31
CA ASP A 169 0.52 -19.78 11.72
C ASP A 169 0.57 -19.02 10.39
N ASP A 170 -0.49 -19.11 9.58
CA ASP A 170 -0.58 -18.49 8.27
C ASP A 170 -1.18 -17.06 8.30
N LEU A 171 -1.45 -16.52 9.49
CA LEU A 171 -2.19 -15.26 9.64
C LEU A 171 -1.51 -14.08 8.93
N TYR A 172 -0.18 -14.07 8.93
CA TYR A 172 0.62 -12.99 8.35
C TYR A 172 1.15 -13.31 6.95
N ASP A 173 1.08 -14.58 6.53
CA ASP A 173 1.57 -15.04 5.23
C ASP A 173 0.55 -14.79 4.12
N ASN A 174 -0.74 -14.86 4.46
CA ASN A 174 -1.83 -14.58 3.53
C ASN A 174 -2.45 -13.19 3.77
N TYR A 175 -1.76 -12.15 3.31
CA TYR A 175 -2.16 -10.76 3.53
C TYR A 175 -3.50 -10.43 2.85
N ASP A 176 -3.82 -11.06 1.72
CA ASP A 176 -5.04 -10.74 0.98
C ASP A 176 -6.29 -11.30 1.67
N ASP A 177 -6.17 -12.47 2.31
CA ASP A 177 -7.33 -13.15 2.91
C ASP A 177 -7.51 -12.86 4.40
N ASN A 178 -6.46 -12.40 5.10
CA ASN A 178 -6.51 -12.20 6.55
C ASN A 178 -6.44 -10.74 7.01
N PHE A 179 -6.35 -9.77 6.09
CA PHE A 179 -6.11 -8.37 6.45
C PHE A 179 -7.31 -7.47 6.16
N PHE A 180 -8.10 -7.21 7.20
CA PHE A 180 -9.40 -6.54 7.06
C PHE A 180 -9.36 -5.10 7.59
N PRO A 181 -10.10 -4.16 6.97
CA PRO A 181 -10.37 -2.88 7.60
C PRO A 181 -10.98 -3.11 8.98
N CYS A 182 -10.61 -2.27 9.95
CA CYS A 182 -11.15 -2.38 11.30
C CYS A 182 -11.28 -1.03 12.01
N LYS A 183 -12.11 -0.98 13.06
CA LYS A 183 -12.21 0.15 14.00
C LYS A 183 -11.97 -0.30 15.42
N ILE A 184 -11.21 0.48 16.18
CA ILE A 184 -10.97 0.20 17.59
C ILE A 184 -12.16 0.68 18.42
N LEU A 185 -12.90 -0.23 19.02
CA LEU A 185 -14.06 0.11 19.84
C LEU A 185 -13.65 0.48 21.26
N TRP A 186 -12.98 -0.45 21.96
CA TRP A 186 -12.45 -0.24 23.30
C TRP A 186 -11.18 -1.06 23.54
N ARG A 187 -10.50 -0.79 24.66
CA ARG A 187 -9.28 -1.48 25.09
C ARG A 187 -9.52 -2.22 26.40
N SER A 188 -8.83 -3.34 26.57
CA SER A 188 -8.76 -4.10 27.81
C SER A 188 -7.29 -4.16 28.25
N ALA A 189 -7.03 -3.86 29.52
CA ALA A 189 -5.73 -4.13 30.11
C ALA A 189 -5.74 -5.57 30.66
N VAL A 190 -4.76 -6.37 30.26
CA VAL A 190 -4.54 -7.71 30.82
C VAL A 190 -3.27 -7.67 31.63
N ASP A 191 -3.39 -8.00 32.92
CA ASP A 191 -2.26 -8.19 33.82
C ASP A 191 -1.78 -9.64 33.71
N THR A 192 -0.61 -9.85 33.13
CA THR A 192 0.07 -11.14 33.14
C THR A 192 0.84 -11.30 34.45
N ASN A 193 0.17 -11.84 35.46
CA ASN A 193 0.77 -12.28 36.73
C ASN A 193 1.66 -11.22 37.42
N GLY A 194 1.32 -9.93 37.32
CA GLY A 194 1.99 -8.83 38.00
C GLY A 194 3.28 -8.33 37.34
N GLN A 195 3.61 -8.76 36.12
CA GLN A 195 4.87 -8.40 35.46
C GLN A 195 4.72 -7.48 34.25
N GLU A 196 3.63 -7.55 33.48
CA GLU A 196 3.45 -6.67 32.32
C GLU A 196 1.96 -6.42 32.04
N ILE A 197 1.58 -5.16 31.82
CA ILE A 197 0.21 -4.81 31.42
C ILE A 197 0.18 -4.75 29.89
N HIS A 198 -0.35 -5.80 29.26
CA HIS A 198 -0.59 -5.77 27.83
C HIS A 198 -1.94 -5.12 27.52
N THR A 199 -1.93 -4.22 26.55
CA THR A 199 -3.17 -3.62 26.03
C THR A 199 -3.70 -4.50 24.91
N LEU A 200 -4.87 -5.09 25.14
CA LEU A 200 -5.64 -5.79 24.11
C LEU A 200 -6.76 -4.89 23.59
N TYR A 201 -7.11 -5.10 22.33
CA TYR A 201 -8.04 -4.27 21.60
C TYR A 201 -9.28 -5.08 21.25
N ASN A 202 -10.42 -4.40 21.30
CA ASN A 202 -11.68 -4.94 20.83
C ASN A 202 -12.05 -4.13 19.61
N VAL A 203 -12.16 -4.82 18.48
CA VAL A 203 -12.24 -4.19 17.17
C VAL A 203 -13.52 -4.59 16.46
N LEU A 204 -14.03 -3.69 15.63
CA LEU A 204 -15.04 -3.99 14.64
C LEU A 204 -14.33 -4.25 13.32
N LEU A 205 -14.38 -5.49 12.83
CA LEU A 205 -13.87 -5.89 11.51
C LEU A 205 -14.94 -5.67 10.46
N TYR A 206 -14.53 -5.25 9.26
CA TYR A 206 -15.38 -5.10 8.10
C TYR A 206 -15.02 -6.20 7.10
N HIS A 207 -15.96 -7.10 6.85
CA HIS A 207 -15.80 -8.09 5.81
C HIS A 207 -16.33 -7.50 4.51
N GLN A 208 -15.42 -7.09 3.62
CA GLN A 208 -15.77 -6.83 2.24
C GLN A 208 -15.94 -8.19 1.58
N SER A 209 -17.19 -8.60 1.34
CA SER A 209 -17.46 -9.75 0.49
C SER A 209 -16.93 -9.41 -0.91
N TYR A 210 -15.76 -9.94 -1.23
CA TYR A 210 -15.28 -10.07 -2.59
C TYR A 210 -15.99 -11.29 -3.17
N ASP A 211 -17.27 -11.15 -3.50
CA ASP A 211 -17.90 -12.15 -4.38
C ASP A 211 -17.15 -12.10 -5.72
N ASP A 212 -16.75 -13.25 -6.26
CA ASP A 212 -15.88 -13.50 -7.43
C ASP A 212 -16.37 -12.89 -8.77
N GLY A 213 -16.59 -11.58 -8.79
CA GLY A 213 -17.16 -10.82 -9.90
C GLY A 213 -18.23 -9.80 -9.51
N ALA A 214 -18.61 -9.71 -8.23
CA ALA A 214 -19.54 -8.69 -7.76
C ALA A 214 -18.83 -7.34 -7.57
N LYS A 215 -19.51 -6.27 -8.01
CA LYS A 215 -19.07 -4.89 -7.83
C LYS A 215 -18.90 -4.61 -6.34
N ILE A 216 -17.89 -3.79 -6.00
CA ILE A 216 -17.67 -3.16 -4.68
C ILE A 216 -19.03 -2.91 -3.99
N PRO A 217 -19.24 -3.32 -2.73
CA PRO A 217 -20.51 -3.16 -2.03
C PRO A 217 -21.06 -1.74 -2.25
N GLN A 218 -22.19 -1.64 -2.96
CA GLN A 218 -22.75 -0.34 -3.36
C GLN A 218 -23.38 0.41 -2.19
N SER A 219 -23.58 -0.27 -1.05
CA SER A 219 -24.19 0.28 0.15
C SER A 219 -23.50 -0.18 1.44
N VAL A 220 -23.57 0.66 2.48
CA VAL A 220 -23.12 0.35 3.85
C VAL A 220 -23.96 -0.80 4.46
N GLU A 221 -25.14 -1.06 3.93
CA GLU A 221 -26.08 -2.07 4.42
C GLU A 221 -25.61 -3.50 4.07
N ASP A 222 -24.80 -3.66 3.02
CA ASP A 222 -24.23 -4.95 2.60
C ASP A 222 -22.89 -5.28 3.29
N THR A 223 -22.37 -4.38 4.13
CA THR A 223 -21.08 -4.59 4.80
C THR A 223 -21.28 -5.41 6.06
N ARG A 224 -20.91 -6.70 5.99
CA ARG A 224 -20.88 -7.58 7.16
C ARG A 224 -19.80 -7.11 8.14
N ALA A 225 -20.16 -6.97 9.41
CA ALA A 225 -19.23 -6.56 10.45
C ALA A 225 -19.18 -7.58 11.60
N ARG A 226 -17.99 -7.77 12.20
CA ARG A 226 -17.80 -8.64 13.37
C ARG A 226 -17.06 -7.90 14.48
N VAL A 227 -17.48 -8.11 15.72
CA VAL A 227 -16.72 -7.65 16.88
C VAL A 227 -15.74 -8.75 17.26
N VAL A 228 -14.46 -8.41 17.30
CA VAL A 228 -13.39 -9.32 17.73
C VAL A 228 -12.74 -8.76 18.98
N SER A 229 -12.70 -9.55 20.04
CA SER A 229 -12.08 -9.25 21.33
C SER A 229 -10.66 -9.77 21.40
N GLU A 230 -9.89 -9.23 22.36
CA GLU A 230 -8.55 -9.72 22.69
C GLU A 230 -7.51 -9.60 21.55
N VAL A 231 -7.73 -8.69 20.60
CA VAL A 231 -6.80 -8.46 19.48
C VAL A 231 -5.52 -7.80 19.99
N PRO A 232 -4.34 -8.39 19.78
CA PRO A 232 -3.08 -7.79 20.23
C PRO A 232 -2.68 -6.61 19.32
N ARG A 233 -1.91 -5.66 19.87
CA ARG A 233 -1.39 -4.49 19.11
C ARG A 233 -0.70 -4.87 17.80
N ARG A 234 0.02 -6.01 17.78
CA ARG A 234 0.76 -6.51 16.61
C ARG A 234 -0.13 -7.02 15.49
N ALA A 235 -1.38 -7.39 15.78
CA ALA A 235 -2.36 -7.76 14.76
C ALA A 235 -3.02 -6.52 14.12
N ILE A 236 -2.72 -5.31 14.59
CA ILE A 236 -3.30 -4.08 14.06
C ILE A 236 -2.24 -3.28 13.31
N ARG A 237 -2.59 -2.75 12.15
CA ARG A 237 -1.75 -1.91 11.29
C ARG A 237 -2.48 -0.65 10.88
N PHE A 238 -1.72 0.44 10.81
CA PHE A 238 -2.13 1.61 10.06
C PHE A 238 -1.87 1.38 8.58
N VAL A 239 -2.78 1.83 7.74
CA VAL A 239 -2.67 1.75 6.28
C VAL A 239 -3.08 3.10 5.71
N ASP A 240 -2.42 3.50 4.62
CA ASP A 240 -2.89 4.65 3.85
C ASP A 240 -4.21 4.30 3.18
N LYS A 241 -5.18 5.22 3.25
CA LYS A 241 -6.41 5.09 2.47
C LYS A 241 -6.07 5.10 0.99
N GLU A 242 -6.87 4.38 0.22
CA GLU A 242 -6.74 4.36 -1.23
C GLU A 242 -6.68 5.78 -1.79
N TYR A 243 -5.78 5.98 -2.74
CA TYR A 243 -5.56 7.27 -3.40
C TYR A 243 -5.16 8.43 -2.47
N THR A 244 -4.68 8.15 -1.26
CA THR A 244 -4.23 9.18 -0.31
C THR A 244 -2.73 9.16 0.01
N SER A 245 -1.98 8.19 -0.51
CA SER A 245 -0.52 8.15 -0.34
C SER A 245 0.17 9.31 -1.08
N ASP A 246 1.43 9.59 -0.73
CA ASP A 246 2.22 10.66 -1.36
C ASP A 246 2.26 10.59 -2.89
N MET A 247 2.27 9.38 -3.47
CA MET A 247 2.25 9.23 -4.93
C MET A 247 0.94 9.69 -5.58
N HIS A 248 -0.16 9.79 -4.82
CA HIS A 248 -1.48 10.25 -5.27
C HIS A 248 -1.71 11.74 -5.01
N ASN A 249 -0.88 12.37 -4.19
CA ASN A 249 -0.96 13.82 -3.97
C ASN A 249 -0.81 14.54 -5.31
N ARG A 250 -1.77 15.40 -5.64
CA ARG A 250 -1.82 16.11 -6.93
C ARG A 250 -0.58 16.97 -7.17
N LYS A 251 0.05 17.46 -6.10
CA LYS A 251 1.26 18.27 -6.20
C LYS A 251 2.52 17.44 -6.40
N SER A 252 2.53 16.15 -6.06
CA SER A 252 3.73 15.31 -6.15
C SER A 252 4.34 15.37 -7.54
N PHE A 253 5.67 15.43 -7.58
CA PHE A 253 6.40 15.49 -8.82
C PHE A 253 6.15 14.23 -9.64
N ARG A 254 5.61 14.41 -10.85
CA ARG A 254 5.47 13.37 -11.85
C ARG A 254 5.98 13.95 -13.15
N HIS A 255 7.01 13.34 -13.72
CA HIS A 255 7.54 13.72 -15.00
C HIS A 255 8.03 12.48 -15.72
N LEU A 256 7.82 12.44 -17.04
CA LEU A 256 8.35 11.36 -17.86
C LEU A 256 9.87 11.40 -17.81
N ILE A 257 10.48 10.23 -17.72
CA ILE A 257 11.91 10.07 -17.94
C ILE A 257 12.10 10.02 -19.45
N SER A 258 12.94 10.92 -19.95
CA SER A 258 13.30 10.94 -21.37
C SER A 258 14.53 10.07 -21.59
N PHE A 259 14.55 9.39 -22.73
CA PHE A 259 15.80 8.83 -23.24
C PHE A 259 16.46 9.83 -24.19
N PRO A 260 17.80 9.84 -24.29
CA PRO A 260 18.48 10.64 -25.31
C PRO A 260 18.01 10.23 -26.72
N ASP A 261 17.70 11.21 -27.58
CA ASP A 261 17.22 10.96 -28.96
C ASP A 261 18.13 10.02 -29.76
N GLY A 262 19.44 10.04 -29.46
CA GLY A 262 20.43 9.19 -30.11
C GLY A 262 20.30 7.69 -29.80
N ILE A 263 19.51 7.28 -28.81
CA ILE A 263 19.33 5.85 -28.49
C ILE A 263 18.41 5.16 -29.51
N PHE A 264 17.45 5.86 -30.10
CA PHE A 264 16.47 5.25 -30.99
C PHE A 264 16.89 5.38 -32.46
N PRO A 265 16.71 4.33 -33.29
CA PRO A 265 16.93 4.42 -34.72
C PRO A 265 16.11 5.56 -35.35
N LYS A 266 16.73 6.38 -36.22
CA LYS A 266 16.08 7.52 -36.88
C LYS A 266 14.75 7.18 -37.59
N LYS A 267 14.67 6.00 -38.18
CA LYS A 267 13.46 5.47 -38.85
C LYS A 267 12.30 5.11 -37.91
N TRP A 268 12.51 5.14 -36.60
CA TRP A 268 11.46 4.94 -35.60
C TRP A 268 10.97 6.26 -35.01
N MET A 269 11.76 7.32 -35.18
CA MET A 269 11.39 8.64 -34.74
C MET A 269 10.37 9.23 -35.73
N ASP A 270 9.39 9.94 -35.20
CA ASP A 270 8.43 10.70 -35.99
C ASP A 270 9.11 11.99 -36.49
N LEU A 271 10.01 11.83 -37.46
CA LEU A 271 10.72 12.92 -38.10
C LEU A 271 9.77 13.58 -39.09
N LYS A 272 9.26 14.76 -38.71
CA LYS A 272 8.52 15.65 -39.62
C LYS A 272 9.38 16.15 -40.76
#